data_AF-A0A511ZCP2-F1
#
_entry.id   AF-A0A511ZCP2-F1
#
_cell.length_a   1.000
_cell.length_b   1.000
_cell.length_c   1.000
_cell.angle_alpha   90.00
_cell.angle_beta   90.00
_cell.angle_gamma   90.00
#
_symmetry.space_group_name_H-M   'P 1'
#
loop_
_entity.id
_entity.type
_entity.pdbx_description
1 polymer ?
#
loop_
_entity_poly.entity_id
_entity_poly.type
_entity_poly.pdbx_seq_one_letter_code
_entity_poly.pdbx_strand_id
1 'polypeptide(L)'
;MLLRAAEENGLDLRQCVVIGDRWTDLLAADEAGCGKVLVKTGSGQDTYEKYRNGEYFGRWQEVEPDFVAEDLSEAVKWLLQP
;
A
#
# COMPACT_ATOMS: atom_id res chain seq x y z
N MET A 1 14.22 1.51 2.83
CA MET A 1 14.10 0.11 2.37
C MET A 1 13.74 0.04 0.89
N LEU A 2 12.63 0.67 0.44
CA LEU A 2 12.19 0.62 -0.96
C LEU A 2 13.20 1.20 -1.96
N LEU A 3 13.74 2.40 -1.71
CA LEU A 3 14.76 3.02 -2.57
C LEU A 3 16.01 2.14 -2.72
N ARG A 4 16.44 1.50 -1.63
CA ARG A 4 17.57 0.58 -1.64
C ARG A 4 17.25 -0.69 -2.45
N ALA A 5 16.05 -1.25 -2.29
CA ALA A 5 15.62 -2.39 -3.08
C ALA A 5 15.56 -2.06 -4.58
N ALA A 6 15.16 -0.83 -4.93
CA ALA A 6 15.17 -0.35 -6.31
C ALA A 6 16.58 -0.27 -6.89
N GLU A 7 17.54 0.27 -6.13
CA GLU A 7 18.95 0.33 -6.53
C GLU A 7 19.55 -1.07 -6.68
N GLU A 8 19.37 -1.94 -5.68
CA GLU A 8 19.94 -3.30 -5.67
C GLU A 8 19.37 -4.21 -6.77
N ASN A 9 18.14 -3.96 -7.23
CA ASN A 9 17.44 -4.82 -8.20
C ASN A 9 17.14 -4.13 -9.53
N GLY A 10 17.57 -2.88 -9.73
CA GLY A 10 17.32 -2.11 -10.96
C GLY A 10 15.83 -1.89 -11.25
N LEU A 11 15.02 -1.62 -10.23
CA LEU A 11 13.56 -1.46 -10.35
C LEU A 11 13.16 0.00 -10.59
N ASP A 12 12.18 0.24 -11.45
CA ASP A 12 11.41 1.50 -11.45
C ASP A 12 10.26 1.36 -10.45
N LEU A 13 10.35 2.06 -9.31
CA LEU A 13 9.35 1.99 -8.25
C LEU A 13 7.97 2.47 -8.68
N ARG A 14 7.88 3.32 -9.71
CA ARG A 14 6.59 3.76 -10.28
C ARG A 14 5.85 2.65 -11.01
N GLN A 15 6.55 1.55 -11.32
CA GLN A 15 5.98 0.34 -11.88
C GLN A 15 5.90 -0.79 -10.85
N CYS A 16 6.12 -0.47 -9.57
CA CYS A 16 6.06 -1.39 -8.45
C CYS A 16 4.83 -1.10 -7.58
N VAL A 17 4.42 -2.11 -6.82
CA VAL A 17 3.32 -2.02 -5.86
C VAL A 17 3.80 -2.50 -4.49
N VAL A 18 3.40 -1.78 -3.44
CA VAL A 18 3.54 -2.24 -2.06
C VAL A 18 2.18 -2.76 -1.60
N ILE A 19 2.18 -4.01 -1.12
CA ILE A 19 1.03 -4.66 -0.51
C ILE A 19 1.32 -4.77 1.00
N GLY A 20 0.51 -4.12 1.83
CA GLY A 20 0.74 -4.07 3.28
C GLY A 20 -0.55 -4.01 4.10
N ASP A 21 -0.45 -4.25 5.40
CA ASP A 21 -1.58 -4.25 6.35
C ASP A 21 -1.58 -3.03 7.28
N ARG A 22 -0.56 -2.16 7.18
CA ARG A 22 -0.44 -0.93 7.96
C ARG A 22 -0.47 0.30 7.07
N TRP A 23 -1.00 1.40 7.60
CA TRP A 23 -1.00 2.68 6.89
C TRP A 23 0.42 3.19 6.59
N THR A 24 1.39 2.83 7.43
CA THR A 24 2.80 3.14 7.19
C THR A 24 3.35 2.49 5.92
N ASP A 25 2.79 1.33 5.51
CA ASP A 25 3.19 0.66 4.27
C ASP A 25 2.70 1.47 3.06
N LEU A 26 1.45 1.95 3.13
CA LEU A 26 0.85 2.82 2.11
C LEU A 26 1.58 4.17 2.02
N LEU A 27 1.89 4.78 3.17
CA LEU A 27 2.65 6.02 3.22
C LEU A 27 4.04 5.84 2.61
N ALA A 28 4.73 4.74 2.92
CA ALA A 28 6.04 4.44 2.33
C ALA A 28 5.94 4.21 0.82
N ALA A 29 4.88 3.55 0.33
CA ALA A 29 4.63 3.43 -1.10
C ALA A 29 4.39 4.77 -1.77
N ASP A 30 3.55 5.62 -1.17
CA ASP A 30 3.22 6.95 -1.71
C ASP A 30 4.48 7.82 -1.86
N GLU A 31 5.29 7.91 -0.80
CA GLU A 31 6.57 8.64 -0.82
C GLU A 31 7.58 8.07 -1.83
N ALA A 32 7.53 6.76 -2.08
CA ALA A 32 8.38 6.08 -3.05
C ALA A 32 7.83 6.13 -4.49
N GLY A 33 6.59 6.61 -4.69
CA GLY A 33 5.90 6.60 -5.97
C GLY A 33 5.36 5.25 -6.42
N CYS A 34 5.27 4.27 -5.51
CA CYS A 34 4.70 2.95 -5.79
C CYS A 34 3.16 2.97 -5.77
N GLY A 35 2.54 1.94 -6.37
CA GLY A 35 1.16 1.59 -6.09
C GLY A 35 0.96 1.12 -4.64
N LYS A 36 -0.22 1.36 -4.09
CA LYS A 36 -0.59 1.25 -2.68
C LYS A 36 -1.75 0.27 -2.53
N VAL A 37 -1.49 -0.93 -2.03
CA VAL A 37 -2.54 -1.93 -1.79
C VAL A 37 -2.62 -2.25 -0.31
N LEU A 38 -3.79 -2.01 0.27
CA LEU A 38 -4.10 -2.41 1.64
C LEU A 38 -4.73 -3.79 1.64
N VAL A 39 -4.15 -4.75 2.36
CA VAL A 39 -4.82 -6.02 2.67
C VAL A 39 -5.49 -5.93 4.03
N LYS A 40 -6.67 -6.53 4.21
CA LYS A 40 -7.41 -6.53 5.50
C LYS A 40 -6.94 -7.59 6.49
N THR A 41 -6.14 -8.57 6.04
CA THR A 41 -5.47 -9.53 6.93
C THR A 41 -4.50 -8.84 7.91
N GLY A 42 -4.16 -9.48 9.02
CA GLY A 42 -3.24 -8.92 10.01
C GLY A 42 -3.85 -7.72 10.74
N SER A 43 -3.15 -6.59 10.76
CA SER A 43 -3.66 -5.30 11.30
C SER A 43 -4.52 -4.53 10.28
N GLY A 44 -4.73 -5.10 9.09
CA GLY A 44 -5.35 -4.44 7.95
C GLY A 44 -6.78 -3.99 8.16
N GLN A 45 -7.60 -4.80 8.84
CA GLN A 45 -8.99 -4.47 9.14
C GLN A 45 -9.08 -3.19 9.98
N ASP A 46 -8.31 -3.09 11.07
CA ASP A 46 -8.27 -1.90 11.92
C ASP A 46 -7.73 -0.67 11.15
N THR A 47 -6.70 -0.87 10.31
CA THR A 47 -6.15 0.17 9.43
C THR A 47 -7.22 0.69 8.47
N TYR A 48 -8.01 -0.21 7.87
CA TYR A 48 -9.08 0.14 6.94
C TYR A 48 -10.21 0.89 7.62
N GLU A 49 -10.60 0.48 8.83
CA GLU A 49 -11.63 1.16 9.61
C GLU A 49 -11.22 2.59 9.97
N LYS A 50 -9.98 2.79 10.43
CA LYS A 50 -9.41 4.13 10.67
C LYS A 50 -9.42 5.00 9.42
N TYR A 51 -9.04 4.44 8.28
CA TYR A 51 -9.10 5.14 6.99
C TYR A 51 -10.54 5.56 6.66
N ARG A 52 -11.49 4.62 6.73
CA ARG A 52 -12.90 4.89 6.44
C ARG A 52 -13.53 5.93 7.39
N ASN A 53 -13.10 5.95 8.64
CA ASN A 53 -13.59 6.87 9.65
C ASN A 53 -12.89 8.24 9.60
N GLY A 54 -11.91 8.44 8.72
CA GLY A 54 -11.16 9.70 8.63
C GLY A 54 -10.26 9.96 9.85
N GLU A 55 -9.71 8.90 10.46
CA GLU A 55 -8.89 8.98 11.67
C GLU A 55 -7.40 9.22 11.39
N TYR A 56 -7.04 9.46 10.13
CA TYR A 56 -5.71 9.93 9.73
C TYR A 56 -5.70 11.45 9.60
N PHE A 57 -4.55 12.07 9.89
CA PHE A 57 -4.41 13.52 9.91
C PHE A 57 -3.09 13.98 9.26
N GLY A 58 -3.02 15.23 8.84
CA GLY A 58 -1.81 15.84 8.25
C GLY A 58 -1.40 15.16 6.95
N ARG A 59 -0.15 14.69 6.85
CA ARG A 59 0.31 13.96 5.65
C ARG A 59 -0.41 12.62 5.45
N TRP A 60 -0.87 11.99 6.53
CA TRP A 60 -1.40 10.63 6.48
C TRP A 60 -2.80 10.57 5.86
N GLN A 61 -3.59 11.65 5.95
CA GLN A 61 -4.91 11.77 5.31
C GLN A 61 -4.84 12.03 3.80
N GLU A 62 -3.68 12.42 3.27
CA GLU A 62 -3.49 12.68 1.83
C GLU A 62 -3.19 11.39 1.04
N VAL A 63 -2.91 10.30 1.75
CA VAL A 63 -2.64 8.98 1.16
C VAL A 63 -3.96 8.26 0.98
N GLU A 64 -4.17 7.66 -0.19
CA GLU A 64 -5.31 6.79 -0.46
C GLU A 64 -4.81 5.44 -1.00
N PRO A 65 -5.40 4.30 -0.61
CA PRO A 65 -5.09 3.02 -1.26
C PRO A 65 -5.57 3.03 -2.72
N ASP A 66 -4.74 2.56 -3.64
CA ASP A 66 -5.14 2.30 -5.01
C ASP A 66 -6.08 1.06 -5.08
N PHE A 67 -5.93 0.14 -4.13
CA PHE A 67 -6.83 -0.99 -3.94
C PHE A 67 -6.88 -1.46 -2.47
N VAL A 68 -8.04 -1.95 -2.05
CA VAL A 68 -8.23 -2.60 -0.74
C VAL A 68 -8.70 -4.03 -0.97
N ALA A 69 -7.87 -4.98 -0.56
CA ALA A 69 -8.09 -6.41 -0.70
C ALA A 69 -8.45 -7.05 0.64
N GLU A 70 -9.28 -8.10 0.63
CA GLU A 70 -9.57 -8.94 1.79
C GLU A 70 -8.30 -9.66 2.27
N ASP A 71 -7.46 -10.13 1.35
CA ASP A 71 -6.21 -10.83 1.63
C ASP A 71 -5.17 -10.67 0.50
N LEU A 72 -3.98 -11.27 0.70
CA LEU A 72 -2.91 -11.24 -0.30
C LEU A 72 -3.29 -11.93 -1.62
N SER A 73 -4.15 -12.95 -1.59
CA SER A 73 -4.58 -13.67 -2.79
C SER A 73 -5.41 -12.76 -3.69
N GLU A 74 -6.32 -11.97 -3.11
CA GLU A 74 -7.08 -10.96 -3.85
C GLU A 74 -6.18 -9.82 -4.35
N ALA A 75 -5.25 -9.33 -3.52
CA ALA A 75 -4.30 -8.30 -3.93
C ALA A 75 -3.47 -8.71 -5.16
N VAL A 76 -2.99 -9.96 -5.19
CA VAL A 76 -2.24 -10.51 -6.34
C VAL A 76 -3.13 -10.68 -7.56
N LYS A 77 -4.39 -11.11 -7.38
CA LYS A 77 -5.34 -11.20 -8.49
C LYS A 77 -5.59 -9.84 -9.13
N TRP A 78 -5.76 -8.79 -8.32
CA TRP A 78 -5.88 -7.41 -8.79
C TRP A 78 -4.63 -6.97 -9.57
N LEU A 79 -3.44 -7.26 -9.03
CA LEU A 79 -2.16 -6.87 -9.65
C LEU A 79 -1.94 -7.52 -11.03
N LEU A 80 -2.44 -8.74 -11.23
CA LEU A 80 -2.26 -9.51 -12.46
C LEU A 80 -3.39 -9.29 -13.48
N GLN A 81 -4.35 -8.40 -13.22
CA GLN A 81 -5.39 -8.09 -14.21
C GLN A 81 -4.78 -7.36 -15.42
N PRO A 82 -5.20 -7.72 -16.65
CA PRO A 82 -4.68 -7.14 -17.89
C PRO A 82 -5.13 -5.71 -18.15
#